data_AF-A0A2D9CC21-F1
#
_entry.id   AF-A0A2D9CC21-F1
#
_cell.length_a   1.000
_cell.length_b   1.000
_cell.length_c   1.000
_cell.angle_alpha   90.00
_cell.angle_beta   90.00
_cell.angle_gamma   90.00
#
_symmetry.space_group_name_H-M   'P 1'
#
loop_
_entity.id
_entity.type
_entity.pdbx_description
1 polymer ?
#
loop_
_entity_poly.entity_id
_entity_poly.type
_entity_poly.pdbx_seq_one_letter_code
_entity_poly.pdbx_strand_id
1 'polypeptide(L)'
;MDCPQNIRGSGQGGGRACRFAQRLAVVLDEQLDKVYQLQLPATSIFGRAVDGKMPMQAYAQRLATHNTPVISVVTRCAFDRDSPVPKLFFQAHRPLEEEELDLVVSLATADEANEAISFNPPQKGQPFAEVDGFVYPSVNAT
;
A
#
# COMPACT_ATOMS: atom_id res chain seq x y z
N MET A 1 -8.28 -0.41 10.13
CA MET A 1 -7.24 0.57 10.53
C MET A 1 -6.98 0.38 12.02
N ASP A 2 -6.51 -0.81 12.37
CA ASP A 2 -6.03 -1.06 13.73
C ASP A 2 -4.52 -0.89 13.68
N CYS A 3 -4.07 0.36 13.49
CA CYS A 3 -2.70 0.68 13.87
C CYS A 3 -2.73 0.97 15.37
N PRO A 4 -2.20 0.08 16.23
CA PRO A 4 -2.20 0.30 17.67
C PRO A 4 -1.44 1.58 18.05
N GLN A 5 -0.48 1.95 17.21
CA GLN A 5 0.35 3.15 17.33
C GLN A 5 -0.27 4.39 16.66
N ASN A 6 -1.59 4.43 16.51
CA ASN A 6 -2.32 5.66 16.16
C ASN A 6 -2.77 6.41 17.42
N ILE A 7 -1.90 6.52 18.43
CA ILE A 7 -2.17 7.23 19.69
C ILE A 7 -1.22 8.41 19.86
N ARG A 8 -1.63 9.46 20.58
CA ARG A 8 -0.78 10.64 20.83
C ARG A 8 0.44 10.22 21.65
N GLY A 9 1.63 10.65 21.26
CA GLY A 9 2.90 10.29 21.92
C GLY A 9 3.62 9.06 21.33
N SER A 10 2.97 8.28 20.46
CA SER A 10 3.62 7.14 19.77
C SER A 10 4.56 7.57 18.65
N GLY A 11 4.40 8.78 18.12
CA GLY A 11 5.23 9.34 17.05
C GLY A 11 6.28 10.32 17.57
N GLN A 12 7.27 10.60 16.73
CA GLN A 12 8.33 11.57 17.03
C GLN A 12 7.73 12.96 17.33
N GLY A 13 8.28 13.66 18.34
CA GLY A 13 7.80 14.99 18.74
C GLY A 13 6.42 15.01 19.41
N GLY A 14 5.95 13.89 19.96
CA GLY A 14 4.64 13.82 20.64
C GLY A 14 3.44 13.58 19.69
N GLY A 15 3.72 13.29 18.41
CA GLY A 15 2.71 12.99 17.38
C GLY A 15 2.12 11.58 17.49
N ARG A 16 1.35 11.17 16.46
CA ARG A 16 0.86 9.78 16.29
C ARG A 16 1.68 9.12 15.20
N ALA A 17 2.27 7.95 15.45
CA ALA A 17 3.19 7.30 14.50
C ALA A 17 2.50 6.98 13.15
N CYS A 18 1.25 6.52 13.21
CA CYS A 18 0.48 6.15 12.02
C CYS A 18 -0.27 7.30 11.33
N ARG A 19 -0.10 8.55 11.78
CA ARG A 19 -0.82 9.69 11.18
C ARG A 19 -0.53 9.86 9.69
N PHE A 20 0.70 9.59 9.28
CA PHE A 20 1.19 9.84 7.92
C PHE A 20 1.47 8.54 7.16
N ALA A 21 0.88 7.42 7.57
CA ALA A 21 0.98 6.19 6.79
C ALA A 21 0.17 6.36 5.49
N GLN A 22 0.76 5.99 4.35
CA GLN A 22 0.11 6.04 3.04
C GLN A 22 -0.09 4.62 2.49
N ARG A 23 -1.13 4.44 1.68
CA ARG A 23 -1.41 3.20 0.95
C ARG A 23 -1.09 3.42 -0.52
N LEU A 24 -0.44 2.44 -1.12
CA LEU A 24 -0.17 2.40 -2.55
C LEU A 24 -0.78 1.11 -3.11
N ALA A 25 -1.44 1.24 -4.25
CA ALA A 25 -1.72 0.10 -5.12
C ALA A 25 -0.43 -0.20 -5.90
N VAL A 26 0.05 -1.43 -5.83
CA VAL A 26 1.27 -1.86 -6.52
C VAL A 26 1.01 -3.18 -7.23
N VAL A 27 1.75 -3.39 -8.31
CA VAL A 27 1.74 -4.61 -9.11
C VAL A 27 3.19 -5.11 -9.18
N LEU A 28 3.39 -6.43 -9.23
CA LEU A 28 4.72 -7.02 -9.30
C LEU A 28 5.17 -7.13 -10.76
N ASP A 29 6.46 -6.91 -11.03
CA ASP A 29 7.04 -6.93 -12.39
C ASP A 29 6.72 -8.23 -13.15
N GLU A 30 6.84 -9.38 -12.48
CA GLU A 30 6.58 -10.69 -13.08
C GLU A 30 5.10 -11.11 -13.06
N GLN A 31 4.23 -10.34 -12.38
CA GLN A 31 2.82 -10.67 -12.16
C GLN A 31 1.96 -9.42 -12.28
N LEU A 32 1.66 -9.07 -13.53
CA LEU A 32 0.82 -7.93 -13.90
C LEU A 32 -0.69 -8.23 -13.83
N ASP A 33 -1.11 -9.33 -13.21
CA ASP A 33 -2.51 -9.77 -13.12
C ASP A 33 -3.19 -9.38 -11.80
N LYS A 34 -2.42 -8.96 -10.79
CA LYS A 34 -2.94 -8.73 -9.43
C LYS A 34 -2.49 -7.41 -8.85
N VAL A 35 -3.46 -6.67 -8.31
CA VAL A 35 -3.20 -5.47 -7.53
C VAL A 35 -2.98 -5.81 -6.06
N TYR A 36 -1.85 -5.37 -5.53
CA TYR A 36 -1.49 -5.50 -4.13
C TYR A 36 -1.60 -4.16 -3.41
N GLN A 37 -1.92 -4.20 -2.13
CA GLN A 37 -1.88 -3.03 -1.26
C GLN A 37 -0.56 -2.99 -0.48
N LEU A 38 0.26 -1.97 -0.74
CA LEU A 38 1.47 -1.67 0.03
C LEU A 38 1.21 -0.52 1.00
N GLN A 39 1.39 -0.77 2.30
CA GLN A 39 1.31 0.28 3.32
C GLN A 39 2.70 0.83 3.65
N LEU A 40 2.89 2.12 3.43
CA LEU A 40 4.14 2.82 3.71
C LEU A 40 4.08 3.60 5.02
N PRO A 41 5.06 3.42 5.93
CA PRO A 41 5.20 4.27 7.10
C PRO A 41 5.78 5.64 6.73
N ALA A 42 5.58 6.62 7.62
CA ALA A 42 6.06 7.99 7.43
C ALA A 42 7.56 8.08 7.15
N THR A 43 8.37 7.19 7.73
CA THR A 43 9.82 7.11 7.55
C THR A 43 10.24 6.70 6.13
N SER A 44 9.40 5.92 5.43
CA SER A 44 9.61 5.55 4.03
C SER A 44 9.14 6.63 3.06
N ILE A 45 8.28 7.55 3.50
CA ILE A 45 7.72 8.64 2.69
C ILE A 45 8.60 9.90 2.79
N PHE A 46 8.83 10.36 4.02
CA PHE A 46 9.50 11.62 4.36
C PHE A 46 10.93 11.44 4.89
N GLY A 47 11.52 10.26 4.68
CA GLY A 47 12.85 9.95 5.16
C GLY A 47 13.93 10.88 4.58
N ARG A 48 15.18 10.66 4.99
CA ARG A 48 16.35 11.24 4.31
C ARG A 48 16.88 10.26 3.29
N ALA A 49 17.33 10.79 2.14
CA ALA A 49 18.12 10.02 1.20
C ALA A 49 19.51 9.74 1.80
N VAL A 50 19.97 8.50 1.70
CA VAL A 50 21.27 8.05 2.24
C VAL A 50 21.91 7.16 1.20
N ASP A 51 23.16 7.45 0.81
CA ASP A 51 23.93 6.65 -0.16
C ASP A 51 23.18 6.35 -1.47
N GLY A 52 22.47 7.35 -2.00
CA GLY A 52 21.67 7.21 -3.22
C GLY A 52 20.35 6.44 -3.06
N LYS A 53 20.08 5.87 -1.88
CA LYS A 53 18.79 5.27 -1.53
C LYS A 53 17.79 6.37 -1.19
N MET A 54 16.66 6.41 -1.89
CA MET A 54 15.69 7.49 -1.76
C MET A 54 14.40 7.02 -1.08
N PRO A 55 13.84 7.80 -0.14
CA PRO A 55 12.45 7.62 0.29
C PRO A 55 11.49 8.02 -0.84
N MET A 56 10.21 7.67 -0.71
CA MET A 56 9.20 7.84 -1.75
C MET A 56 9.12 9.28 -2.28
N GLN A 57 9.10 10.29 -1.40
CA GLN A 57 8.94 11.68 -1.84
C GLN A 57 10.16 12.18 -2.63
N ALA A 58 11.38 11.85 -2.18
CA ALA A 58 12.59 12.21 -2.89
C ALA A 58 12.70 11.48 -4.24
N TYR A 59 12.28 10.21 -4.27
CA TYR A 59 12.21 9.43 -5.51
C TYR A 59 11.22 10.04 -6.51
N ALA A 60 10.01 10.40 -6.07
CA ALA A 60 9.01 11.04 -6.92
C ALA A 60 9.49 12.40 -7.46
N GLN A 61 10.17 13.22 -6.64
CA GLN A 61 10.78 14.47 -7.08
C GLN A 61 11.88 14.25 -8.12
N ARG A 62 12.71 13.22 -7.95
CA ARG A 62 13.75 12.85 -8.92
C ARG A 62 13.12 12.49 -10.26
N LEU A 63 12.09 11.65 -10.27
CA LEU A 63 11.39 11.29 -11.51
C LEU A 63 10.71 12.49 -12.18
N ALA A 64 10.07 13.37 -11.40
CA ALA A 64 9.47 14.59 -11.91
C ALA A 64 10.50 15.54 -12.56
N THR A 65 11.71 15.64 -11.98
CA THR A 65 12.81 16.43 -12.56
C THR A 65 13.26 15.91 -13.93
N HIS A 66 13.09 14.61 -14.17
CA HIS A 66 13.38 13.96 -15.45
C HIS A 66 12.15 13.81 -16.35
N ASN A 67 11.03 14.49 -16.06
CA ASN A 67 9.76 14.37 -16.79
C ASN A 67 9.27 12.93 -16.97
N THR A 68 9.61 12.04 -16.03
CA THR A 68 9.26 10.62 -16.09
C THR A 68 8.11 10.36 -15.12
N PRO A 69 6.93 9.91 -15.60
CA PRO A 69 5.84 9.57 -14.69
C PRO A 69 6.16 8.28 -13.92
N VAL A 70 5.78 8.23 -12.64
CA VAL A 70 6.09 7.09 -11.74
C VAL A 70 5.54 5.77 -12.27
N ILE A 71 4.37 5.80 -12.93
CA ILE A 71 3.73 4.61 -13.49
C ILE A 71 4.47 4.02 -14.70
N SER A 72 5.41 4.74 -15.31
CA SER A 72 6.14 4.29 -16.51
C SER A 72 7.43 3.52 -16.21
N VAL A 73 7.74 3.29 -14.93
CA VAL A 73 9.03 2.76 -14.49
C VAL A 73 8.83 1.64 -13.49
N VAL A 74 9.48 0.51 -13.75
CA VAL A 74 9.61 -0.57 -12.77
C VAL A 74 10.45 -0.06 -11.62
N THR A 75 9.85 -0.01 -10.43
CA THR A 75 10.48 0.54 -9.23
C THR A 75 10.90 -0.60 -8.30
N ARG A 76 12.19 -0.65 -7.96
CA ARG A 76 12.72 -1.56 -6.95
C ARG A 76 12.49 -0.98 -5.56
N CYS A 77 11.83 -1.77 -4.70
CA CYS A 77 11.64 -1.48 -3.28
C CYS A 77 12.59 -2.33 -2.45
N ALA A 78 13.39 -1.70 -1.58
CA ALA A 78 14.33 -2.40 -0.71
C ALA A 78 14.16 -1.98 0.76
N PHE A 79 14.18 -2.96 1.67
CA PHE A 79 14.17 -2.69 3.11
C PHE A 79 15.53 -2.17 3.59
N ASP A 80 15.47 -1.17 4.46
CA ASP A 80 16.61 -0.68 5.21
C ASP A 80 16.95 -1.67 6.33
N ARG A 81 18.02 -2.46 6.15
CA ARG A 81 18.45 -3.47 7.12
C ARG A 81 19.07 -2.86 8.38
N ASP A 82 19.49 -1.59 8.29
CA ASP A 82 20.14 -0.88 9.38
C ASP A 82 19.11 -0.14 10.26
N SER A 83 17.83 -0.13 9.85
CA SER A 83 16.76 0.52 10.59
C SER A 83 16.08 -0.46 11.56
N PRO A 84 15.87 -0.07 12.83
CA PRO A 84 15.11 -0.89 13.78
C PRO A 84 13.61 -0.91 13.46
N VAL A 85 13.14 -0.06 12.54
CA VAL A 85 11.77 0.01 12.06
C VAL A 85 11.73 -0.31 10.57
N PRO A 86 10.68 -0.97 10.06
CA PRO A 86 10.56 -1.29 8.65
C PRO A 86 10.52 0.02 7.85
N LYS A 87 11.60 0.29 7.11
CA LYS A 87 11.75 1.45 6.23
C LYS A 87 12.10 0.95 4.84
N LEU A 88 11.45 1.54 3.85
CA LEU A 88 11.63 1.21 2.44
C LEU A 88 12.33 2.34 1.71
N PHE A 89 13.20 1.95 0.79
CA PHE A 89 13.81 2.82 -0.20
C PHE A 89 13.36 2.42 -1.60
N PHE A 90 13.31 3.40 -2.49
CA PHE A 90 12.81 3.29 -3.85
C PHE A 90 13.89 3.68 -4.84
N GLN A 91 14.01 2.89 -5.91
CA GLN A 91 14.95 3.13 -7.00
C GLN A 91 14.32 2.72 -8.33
N ALA A 92 14.52 3.52 -9.37
CA ALA A 92 14.14 3.16 -10.73
C ALA A 92 15.02 1.99 -11.20
N HIS A 93 14.39 0.91 -11.66
CA HIS A 93 15.10 -0.27 -12.18
C HIS A 93 15.24 -0.22 -13.70
N ARG A 94 14.12 -0.07 -14.41
CA ARG A 94 14.01 0.04 -15.87
C ARG A 94 12.71 0.75 -16.26
N PRO A 95 12.63 1.39 -17.45
CA PRO A 95 11.34 1.79 -18.01
C PRO A 95 10.49 0.54 -18.32
N LEU A 96 9.16 0.71 -18.33
CA LEU A 96 8.23 -0.28 -18.84
C LEU A 96 8.26 -0.30 -20.36
N GLU A 97 8.08 -1.48 -20.94
CA GLU A 97 7.81 -1.63 -22.37
C GLU A 97 6.38 -1.14 -22.68
N GLU A 98 6.10 -0.84 -23.95
CA GLU A 98 4.81 -0.25 -24.37
C GLU A 98 3.62 -1.16 -24.02
N GLU A 99 3.76 -2.47 -24.24
CA GLU A 99 2.74 -3.48 -23.89
C GLU A 99 2.48 -3.56 -22.38
N GLU A 100 3.54 -3.45 -21.57
CA GLU A 100 3.42 -3.47 -20.10
C GLU A 100 2.77 -2.18 -19.58
N LEU A 101 3.09 -1.05 -20.20
CA LEU A 101 2.55 0.25 -19.84
C LEU A 101 1.03 0.29 -20.05
N ASP A 102 0.54 -0.21 -21.17
CA ASP A 102 -0.90 -0.26 -21.46
C ASP A 102 -1.66 -1.11 -20.43
N LEU A 103 -1.08 -2.27 -20.05
CA LEU A 103 -1.63 -3.11 -18.99
C LEU A 103 -1.67 -2.37 -17.64
N VAL A 104 -0.56 -1.76 -17.23
CA VAL A 104 -0.46 -1.04 -15.96
C VAL A 104 -1.42 0.15 -15.91
N VAL A 105 -1.60 0.88 -17.02
CA VAL A 105 -2.58 1.97 -17.12
C VAL A 105 -4.00 1.45 -16.93
N SER A 106 -4.34 0.31 -17.55
CA SER A 106 -5.67 -0.31 -17.38
C SER A 106 -5.92 -0.70 -15.91
N LEU A 107 -4.93 -1.31 -15.26
CA LEU A 107 -5.00 -1.72 -13.85
C LEU A 107 -5.08 -0.53 -12.90
N ALA A 108 -4.37 0.56 -13.19
CA ALA A 108 -4.40 1.77 -12.38
C ALA A 108 -5.81 2.41 -12.34
N THR A 109 -6.61 2.21 -13.39
CA THR A 109 -8.01 2.68 -13.45
C THR A 109 -9.03 1.66 -12.95
N ALA A 110 -8.62 0.41 -12.70
CA ALA A 110 -9.50 -0.64 -12.25
C ALA A 110 -10.01 -0.40 -10.82
N ASP A 111 -11.19 -0.94 -10.51
CA ASP A 111 -11.79 -0.81 -9.18
C ASP A 111 -10.89 -1.38 -8.08
N GLU A 112 -10.15 -2.46 -8.37
CA GLU A 112 -9.19 -3.08 -7.43
C GLU A 112 -8.09 -2.09 -6.98
N ALA A 113 -7.58 -1.25 -7.88
CA ALA A 113 -6.59 -0.24 -7.54
C ALA A 113 -7.19 0.87 -6.67
N ASN A 114 -8.42 1.28 -6.98
CA ASN A 114 -9.16 2.24 -6.17
C ASN A 114 -9.45 1.69 -4.76
N GLU A 115 -9.85 0.42 -4.66
CA GLU A 115 -10.07 -0.24 -3.38
C GLU A 115 -8.79 -0.32 -2.54
N ALA A 116 -7.66 -0.68 -3.16
CA ALA A 116 -6.36 -0.78 -2.48
C ALA A 116 -5.86 0.55 -1.89
N ILE A 117 -6.13 1.68 -2.56
CA ILE A 117 -5.80 3.01 -2.03
C ILE A 117 -6.87 3.56 -1.09
N SER A 118 -8.14 3.16 -1.30
CA SER A 118 -9.27 3.68 -0.55
C SER A 118 -9.16 3.35 0.93
N PHE A 119 -9.62 4.29 1.75
CA PHE A 119 -9.89 4.01 3.14
C PHE A 119 -11.36 3.62 3.28
N ASN A 120 -11.69 2.35 3.06
CA ASN A 120 -12.98 1.84 3.49
C ASN A 120 -12.93 1.63 5.02
N PRO A 121 -13.64 2.45 5.83
CA PRO A 121 -13.93 2.05 7.19
C PRO A 121 -14.73 0.73 7.13
N PRO A 122 -14.68 -0.12 8.17
CA PRO A 122 -15.61 -1.24 8.24
C PRO A 122 -17.02 -0.70 8.00
N GLN A 123 -17.69 -1.18 6.95
CA GLN A 123 -19.08 -0.81 6.71
C GLN A 123 -19.84 -1.13 7.99
N LYS A 124 -20.63 -0.17 8.49
CA LYS A 124 -21.57 -0.42 9.57
C LYS A 124 -22.67 -1.34 9.03
N GLY A 125 -22.39 -2.64 9.00
CA GLY A 125 -23.35 -3.72 9.03
C GLY A 125 -23.28 -4.28 10.43
N GLN A 126 -24.43 -4.35 11.10
CA GLN A 126 -24.52 -4.70 12.51
C GLN A 126 -23.79 -6.05 12.74
N PRO A 127 -22.93 -6.18 13.77
CA PRO A 127 -22.34 -7.48 14.13
C PRO A 127 -23.40 -8.53 14.53
N PHE A 128 -24.67 -8.13 14.57
CA PHE A 128 -25.86 -8.94 14.86
C PHE A 128 -26.95 -8.76 13.79
N ALA A 129 -26.58 -8.62 12.52
CA ALA A 129 -27.59 -8.71 11.47
C ALA A 129 -28.31 -10.06 11.59
N GLU A 130 -29.65 -10.03 11.62
CA GLU A 130 -30.48 -11.23 11.69
C GLU A 130 -30.17 -12.09 10.46
N VAL A 131 -29.44 -13.17 10.69
CA VAL A 131 -29.24 -14.24 9.71
C VAL A 131 -30.33 -15.26 9.97
N ASP A 132 -31.03 -15.68 8.92
CA ASP A 132 -31.93 -16.84 9.00
C ASP A 132 -31.10 -18.01 9.55
N GLY A 133 -31.39 -18.40 10.78
CA GLY A 133 -30.55 -19.30 11.57
C GLY A 133 -30.36 -20.67 10.90
N PHE A 134 -29.34 -21.39 11.37
CA PHE A 134 -29.04 -22.75 10.95
C PHE A 134 -30.18 -23.71 11.34
N VAL A 135 -30.88 -24.27 10.36
CA VAL A 135 -31.95 -25.25 10.57
C VAL A 135 -31.34 -26.62 10.86
N TYR A 136 -31.53 -27.14 12.07
CA TYR A 136 -31.22 -28.53 12.38
C TYR A 136 -32.33 -29.43 11.78
N PRO A 137 -32.02 -30.36 10.87
CA PRO A 137 -32.96 -31.42 10.55
C PRO A 137 -33.02 -32.35 11.78
N SER A 138 -34.11 -32.28 12.54
CA SER A 138 -34.39 -33.27 13.58
C SER A 138 -34.61 -34.62 12.89
N VAL A 139 -33.57 -35.45 12.85
CA VAL A 139 -33.72 -36.87 12.57
C VAL A 139 -34.56 -37.47 13.70
N ASN A 140 -35.77 -37.88 13.37
CA ASN A 140 -36.72 -38.53 14.27
C ASN A 140 -36.05 -39.74 14.94
N ALA A 141 -35.81 -39.64 16.25
CA ALA A 141 -35.52 -40.81 17.08
C ALA A 141 -36.80 -41.64 17.19
N THR A 142 -36.73 -42.88 16.72
CA THR A 142 -37.76 -43.92 16.91
C THR A 142 -37.57 -44.58 18.26
#